data_AF-A0AAV1A1L4-F1
#
_entry.id   AF-A0AAV1A1L4-F1
#
_cell.length_a   1.000
_cell.length_b   1.000
_cell.length_c   1.000
_cell.angle_alpha   90.00
_cell.angle_beta   90.00
_cell.angle_gamma   90.00
#
_symmetry.space_group_name_H-M   'P 1'
#
loop_
_entity.id
_entity.type
_entity.pdbx_description
1 polymer ?
#
loop_
_entity_poly.entity_id
_entity_poly.type
_entity_poly.pdbx_seq_one_letter_code
_entity_poly.pdbx_strand_id
1 'polypeptide(L)'
;MWVVKGKNGSQHLELVLQNGMSDQIHVTSRSQDFKDLIEQLKEHETYYIYNGEFKYQLTFNFQLNLKLSQWTFKPDILYDVIGVLQDVVKTQIGGGGKKSCVNITLRDI
;
A
#
# COMPACT_ATOMS: atom_id res chain seq x y z
N MET A 1 11.21 4.03 11.42
CA MET A 1 10.49 3.05 12.27
C MET A 1 9.44 3.81 13.04
N TRP A 2 8.24 3.26 13.25
CA TRP A 2 7.19 3.92 14.02
C TRP A 2 6.42 2.96 14.92
N VAL A 3 5.92 3.49 16.04
CA VAL A 3 5.07 2.78 16.99
C VAL A 3 3.61 3.09 16.66
N VAL A 4 2.83 2.05 16.41
CA VAL A 4 1.39 2.17 16.15
C VAL A 4 0.62 1.68 17.35
N LYS A 5 -0.45 2.41 17.72
CA LYS A 5 -1.37 2.02 18.80
C LYS A 5 -2.73 1.64 18.20
N GLY A 6 -3.12 0.39 18.39
CA GLY A 6 -4.42 -0.15 18.00
C GLY A 6 -5.57 0.40 18.83
N LYS A 7 -6.80 0.25 18.33
CA LYS A 7 -8.03 0.72 19.00
C LYS A 7 -8.26 0.11 20.39
N ASN A 8 -7.79 -1.12 20.60
CA ASN A 8 -7.81 -1.84 21.87
C ASN A 8 -6.66 -1.42 22.82
N GLY A 9 -5.84 -0.44 22.44
CA GLY A 9 -4.68 0.02 23.20
C GLY A 9 -3.42 -0.83 23.03
N SER A 10 -3.47 -1.93 22.25
CA SER A 10 -2.28 -2.71 21.93
C SER A 10 -1.31 -1.88 21.08
N GLN A 11 -0.02 -2.13 21.22
CA GLN A 11 1.01 -1.46 20.43
C GLN A 11 1.72 -2.46 19.54
N HIS A 12 2.18 -2.03 18.37
CA HIS A 12 3.04 -2.80 17.49
C HIS A 12 4.02 -1.87 16.77
N LEU A 13 5.06 -2.45 16.17
CA LEU A 13 6.02 -1.71 15.36
C LEU A 13 5.66 -1.85 13.90
N GLU A 14 5.83 -0.75 13.18
CA GLU A 14 5.86 -0.72 11.73
C GLU A 14 7.17 -0.10 11.28
N LEU A 15 7.78 -0.71 10.27
CA LEU A 15 9.10 -0.35 9.77
C LEU A 15 9.21 -0.61 8.27
N VAL A 16 10.04 0.19 7.62
CA VAL A 16 10.47 -0.04 6.25
C VAL A 16 11.87 -0.62 6.32
N LEU A 17 12.05 -1.81 5.75
CA LEU A 17 13.37 -2.40 5.55
C LEU A 17 13.78 -2.14 4.12
N GLN A 18 15.01 -1.67 3.96
CA GLN A 18 15.61 -1.44 2.65
C GLN A 18 16.80 -2.38 2.49
N ASN A 19 16.88 -3.10 1.38
CA ASN A 19 18.07 -3.88 1.05
C ASN A 19 19.13 -3.01 0.34
N GLY A 20 20.33 -3.55 0.13
CA GLY A 20 21.40 -2.87 -0.62
C GLY A 20 21.09 -2.59 -2.10
N MET A 21 20.00 -3.13 -2.64
CA MET A 21 19.52 -2.91 -4.01
C MET A 21 18.41 -1.86 -4.09
N SER A 22 18.10 -1.18 -2.97
CA SER A 22 17.01 -0.21 -2.83
C SER A 22 15.60 -0.79 -2.88
N ASP A 23 15.43 -2.11 -2.83
CA ASP A 23 14.10 -2.71 -2.63
C ASP A 23 13.65 -2.43 -1.20
N GLN A 24 12.38 -2.06 -1.05
CA GLN A 24 11.78 -1.75 0.23
C GLN A 24 10.62 -2.69 0.52
N ILE A 25 10.58 -3.17 1.77
CA ILE A 25 9.44 -3.91 2.29
C ILE A 25 8.91 -3.23 3.55
N HIS A 26 7.60 -3.11 3.63
CA HIS A 26 6.92 -2.71 4.86
C HIS A 26 6.75 -3.95 5.75
N VAL A 27 7.13 -3.83 7.01
CA VAL A 27 7.07 -4.91 8.00
C VAL A 27 6.33 -4.42 9.23
N THR A 28 5.45 -5.29 9.73
CA THR A 28 4.64 -5.03 10.93
C THR A 28 4.91 -6.12 11.94
N SER A 29 5.20 -5.74 13.20
CA SER A 29 5.35 -6.70 14.28
C SER A 29 4.01 -7.12 14.88
N ARG A 30 3.98 -8.25 15.59
CA ARG A 30 2.84 -8.58 16.45
C ARG A 30 2.93 -7.77 17.74
N SER A 31 1.79 -7.47 18.35
CA SER A 31 1.78 -6.70 19.60
C SER A 31 2.49 -7.38 20.76
N GLN A 32 2.50 -8.71 20.81
CA GLN A 32 3.19 -9.47 21.84
C GLN A 32 4.73 -9.33 21.77
N ASP A 33 5.27 -9.06 20.57
CA ASP A 33 6.71 -8.94 20.33
C ASP A 33 7.20 -7.48 20.44
N PHE A 34 6.28 -6.52 20.71
CA PHE A 34 6.56 -5.08 20.66
C PHE A 34 7.69 -4.64 21.57
N LYS A 35 7.65 -5.06 22.86
CA LYS A 35 8.63 -4.62 23.86
C LYS A 35 10.05 -5.09 23.52
N ASP A 36 10.18 -6.36 23.15
CA ASP A 36 11.48 -6.95 22.83
C ASP A 36 12.08 -6.30 21.57
N LEU A 37 11.25 -6.04 20.55
CA LEU A 37 11.72 -5.48 19.29
C LEU A 37 12.08 -3.99 19.39
N ILE A 38 11.32 -3.18 20.13
CA ILE A 38 11.60 -1.73 20.23
C ILE A 38 12.92 -1.45 20.97
N GLU A 39 13.32 -2.34 21.87
CA GLU A 39 14.60 -2.23 22.59
C GLU A 39 15.80 -2.68 21.75
N GLN A 40 15.58 -3.62 20.82
CA GLN A 40 16.64 -4.21 19.99
C GLN A 40 16.87 -3.47 18.67
N LEU A 41 15.80 -2.96 18.06
CA LEU A 41 15.86 -2.32 16.76
C LEU A 41 16.21 -0.85 16.88
N LYS A 42 17.19 -0.43 16.09
CA LYS A 42 17.61 0.96 15.92
C LYS A 42 17.49 1.35 14.46
N GLU A 43 17.13 2.60 14.21
CA GLU A 43 17.09 3.12 12.85
C GLU A 43 18.49 3.13 12.24
N HIS A 44 18.56 2.91 10.93
CA HIS A 44 19.80 2.91 10.15
C HIS A 44 20.81 1.80 10.48
N GLU A 45 20.39 0.77 11.21
CA GLU A 45 21.18 -0.43 11.48
C GLU A 45 20.77 -1.61 10.59
N THR A 46 21.70 -2.54 10.36
CA THR A 46 21.46 -3.73 9.52
C THR A 46 21.15 -4.95 10.37
N TYR A 47 20.06 -5.63 10.04
CA TYR A 47 19.58 -6.81 10.77
C TYR A 47 19.27 -7.96 9.81
N TYR A 48 19.46 -9.18 10.30
CA TYR A 48 18.94 -10.38 9.65
C TYR A 48 17.58 -10.73 10.24
N ILE A 49 16.56 -10.83 9.39
CA ILE A 49 15.21 -11.22 9.80
C ILE A 49 14.93 -12.62 9.28
N TYR A 50 14.55 -13.51 10.19
CA TYR A 50 14.20 -14.90 9.89
C TYR A 50 12.76 -15.16 10.31
N ASN A 51 12.09 -16.10 9.62
CA ASN A 51 10.76 -16.61 9.96
C ASN A 51 9.63 -15.55 9.99
N GLY A 52 9.65 -14.60 9.05
CA GLY A 52 8.52 -13.70 8.83
C GLY A 52 7.38 -14.37 8.05
N GLU A 53 6.14 -14.00 8.37
CA GLU A 53 4.97 -14.34 7.54
C GLU A 53 4.81 -13.28 6.46
N PHE A 54 4.94 -13.67 5.19
CA PHE A 54 4.64 -12.78 4.06
C PHE A 54 3.12 -12.71 3.88
N LYS A 55 2.52 -11.64 4.40
CA LYS A 55 1.19 -11.23 3.97
C LYS A 55 1.35 -10.29 2.79
N TYR A 56 0.70 -10.59 1.67
CA TYR A 56 0.62 -9.67 0.55
C TYR A 56 -0.05 -8.38 1.03
N GLN A 57 0.76 -7.39 1.39
CA GLN A 57 0.29 -6.03 1.57
C GLN A 57 0.36 -5.40 0.17
N LEU A 58 -0.80 -5.06 -0.40
CA LEU A 58 -0.87 -4.24 -1.61
C LEU A 58 -0.28 -2.87 -1.25
N THR A 59 1.02 -2.72 -1.48
CA THR A 59 1.71 -1.44 -1.36
C THR A 59 1.45 -0.67 -2.64
N PHE A 60 0.62 0.36 -2.55
CA PHE A 60 0.39 1.28 -3.64
C PHE A 60 1.39 2.43 -3.55
N ASN A 61 2.17 2.65 -4.61
CA ASN A 61 3.10 3.77 -4.67
C ASN A 61 2.40 4.99 -5.28
N PHE A 62 1.56 5.66 -4.49
CA PHE A 62 0.92 6.89 -4.94
C PHE A 62 1.95 8.03 -4.96
N GLN A 63 2.29 8.52 -6.15
CA GLN A 63 2.96 9.82 -6.27
C GLN A 63 1.95 10.93 -5.94
N LEU A 64 1.88 11.29 -4.66
CA LEU A 64 0.88 12.21 -4.07
C LEU A 64 0.93 13.67 -4.58
N ASN A 65 1.90 14.00 -5.44
CA ASN A 65 2.29 15.40 -5.70
C ASN A 65 1.79 15.98 -7.02
N LEU A 66 0.88 15.31 -7.74
CA LEU A 66 0.42 15.80 -9.04
C LEU A 66 -1.08 15.54 -9.22
N LYS A 67 -1.80 16.59 -9.62
CA LYS A 67 -3.21 16.48 -10.04
C LYS A 67 -3.30 15.51 -11.22
N LEU A 68 -4.25 14.58 -11.23
CA LEU A 68 -4.50 13.65 -12.35
C LEU A 68 -4.71 14.42 -13.66
N SER A 69 -5.30 15.62 -13.58
CA SER A 69 -5.47 16.52 -14.72
C SER A 69 -4.17 16.97 -15.41
N GLN A 70 -3.01 16.78 -14.78
CA GLN A 70 -1.70 17.14 -15.32
C GLN A 70 -0.93 15.93 -15.89
N TRP A 71 -1.51 14.73 -15.82
CA TRP A 71 -0.86 13.50 -16.27
C TRP A 71 -1.24 13.13 -17.70
N THR A 72 -0.24 12.69 -18.45
CA THR A 72 -0.43 12.05 -19.76
C THR A 72 -0.21 10.55 -19.62
N PHE A 73 -1.30 9.78 -19.66
CA PHE A 73 -1.23 8.32 -19.62
C PHE A 73 -0.75 7.78 -20.97
N LYS A 74 0.25 6.90 -20.93
CA LYS A 74 0.66 6.13 -22.12
C LYS A 74 -0.12 4.81 -22.17
N PRO A 75 -0.47 4.34 -23.38
CA PRO A 75 -1.04 3.00 -23.51
C PRO A 75 -0.07 1.94 -22.96
N ASP A 76 -0.62 0.87 -22.39
CA ASP A 76 0.10 -0.32 -21.92
C ASP A 76 1.08 -0.11 -20.75
N ILE A 77 0.95 0.99 -19.99
CA ILE A 77 1.68 1.22 -18.75
C ILE A 77 0.73 1.08 -17.54
N LEU A 78 1.19 0.41 -16.48
CA LEU A 78 0.47 0.27 -15.22
C LEU A 78 0.72 1.49 -14.32
N TYR A 79 -0.35 2.00 -13.72
CA TYR A 79 -0.32 3.17 -12.85
C TYR A 79 -1.15 2.89 -11.59
N ASP A 80 -0.65 3.31 -10.43
CA ASP A 80 -1.42 3.35 -9.18
C ASP A 80 -2.12 4.72 -9.08
N VAL A 81 -3.45 4.73 -9.09
CA VAL A 81 -4.26 5.96 -9.05
C VAL A 81 -5.16 5.97 -7.82
N ILE A 82 -5.19 7.11 -7.11
CA ILE A 82 -6.12 7.40 -6.03
C ILE A 82 -6.92 8.67 -6.36
N GLY A 83 -8.23 8.64 -6.08
CA GLY A 83 -9.10 9.79 -6.30
C GLY A 83 -10.45 9.60 -5.61
N VAL A 84 -11.20 10.68 -5.47
CA VAL A 84 -12.57 10.66 -4.94
C VAL A 84 -13.50 10.13 -6.03
N LEU A 85 -14.29 9.10 -5.72
CA LEU A 85 -15.30 8.57 -6.64
C LEU A 85 -16.36 9.65 -6.91
N GLN A 86 -16.44 10.12 -8.15
CA GLN A 86 -17.40 11.15 -8.55
C GLN A 86 -18.63 10.54 -9.21
N ASP A 87 -18.45 9.57 -10.11
CA ASP A 87 -19.55 8.94 -10.85
C ASP A 87 -19.24 7.49 -11.25
N VAL A 88 -20.30 6.70 -11.46
CA VAL A 88 -20.23 5.29 -11.90
C VAL A 88 -21.24 5.09 -13.03
N VAL A 89 -20.73 4.92 -14.25
CA VAL A 89 -21.54 4.64 -15.43
C VAL A 89 -21.45 3.15 -15.76
N LYS A 90 -22.55 2.43 -15.56
CA LYS A 90 -22.67 1.02 -15.95
C LYS A 90 -22.88 0.89 -17.45
N THR A 91 -21.83 0.52 -18.17
CA THR A 91 -21.91 0.20 -19.61
C THR A 91 -22.31 -1.26 -19.81
N GLN A 92 -23.63 -1.47 -19.82
CA GLN A 92 -24.37 -2.67 -20.27
C GLN A 92 -24.01 -4.06 -19.70
N ILE A 93 -25.05 -4.76 -19.25
CA ILE A 93 -25.05 -6.22 -19.07
C ILE A 93 -25.27 -6.83 -20.46
N GLY A 94 -24.19 -7.07 -21.20
CA GLY A 94 -24.28 -7.75 -22.49
C GLY A 94 -24.68 -9.22 -22.29
N GLY A 95 -25.89 -9.61 -22.69
CA GLY A 95 -26.30 -11.01 -22.71
C GLY A 95 -25.34 -11.88 -23.54
N GLY A 96 -25.20 -13.15 -23.14
CA GLY A 96 -24.41 -14.16 -23.85
C GLY A 96 -22.89 -13.97 -23.75
N GLY A 97 -22.29 -14.34 -22.61
CA GLY A 97 -20.84 -14.54 -22.48
C GLY A 97 -19.96 -13.28 -22.40
N LYS A 98 -20.53 -12.07 -22.38
CA LYS A 98 -19.74 -10.83 -22.25
C LYS A 98 -19.46 -10.51 -20.77
N LYS A 99 -18.23 -10.08 -20.48
CA LYS A 99 -17.82 -9.62 -19.14
C LYS A 99 -18.49 -8.29 -18.81
N SER A 100 -18.88 -8.11 -17.55
CA SER A 100 -19.40 -6.84 -17.05
C SER A 100 -18.33 -5.75 -17.14
N CYS A 101 -18.67 -4.63 -17.77
CA CYS A 101 -17.81 -3.45 -17.82
C CYS A 101 -18.48 -2.28 -17.10
N VAL A 102 -17.71 -1.60 -16.25
CA VAL A 102 -18.15 -0.40 -15.53
C VAL A 102 -17.12 0.67 -15.78
N ASN A 103 -17.59 1.84 -16.22
CA ASN A 103 -16.77 3.03 -16.31
C ASN A 103 -16.97 3.83 -15.01
N ILE A 104 -15.88 4.20 -14.36
CA ILE A 104 -15.90 5.05 -13.18
C ILE A 104 -15.20 6.36 -13.49
N THR A 105 -15.65 7.45 -12.86
CA THR A 105 -14.98 8.75 -12.92
C THR A 105 -14.44 9.09 -11.54
N LEU A 106 -13.13 9.32 -11.47
CA LEU A 106 -12.43 9.76 -10.26
C LEU A 106 -12.10 11.25 -10.38
N ARG A 107 -12.22 11.97 -9.27
CA ARG A 107 -11.78 13.35 -9.10
C ARG A 107 -10.53 13.39 -8.23
N ASP A 108 -9.63 14.35 -8.49
CA ASP A 108 -8.51 14.68 -7.60
C ASP A 108 -8.99 14.97 -6.16
N ILE A 109 -8.15 14.63 -5.17
CA ILE A 109 -8.37 14.96 -3.74
C ILE A 109 -8.01 16.43 -3.49
#